data_AF-A0A1L3GCY7-F1
#
_entry.id   AF-A0A1L3GCY7-F1
#
_cell.length_a   1.000
_cell.length_b   1.000
_cell.length_c   1.000
_cell.angle_alpha   90.00
_cell.angle_beta   90.00
_cell.angle_gamma   90.00
#
_symmetry.space_group_name_H-M   'P 1'
#
loop_
_entity.id
_entity.type
_entity.pdbx_description
1 polymer ?
#
loop_
_entity_poly.entity_id
_entity_poly.type
_entity_poly.pdbx_seq_one_letter_code
_entity_poly.pdbx_strand_id
1 'polypeptide(L)'
;MSPLLIVLILAALLGLAGVGVAVTLALRLRRLERQLHRETPAAEPCSAFQAPLLQAALSERLHRNPFHRAVPDRYKLAADLLGQGMTAQQIADLLGLPPAEVRQLVNLSKINRSRPDAAKAPKEMAPFGR
;
A
#
# COMPACT_ATOMS: atom_id res chain seq x y z
N MET A 1 48.06 -33.63 28.24
CA MET A 1 46.73 -33.26 27.71
C MET A 1 46.80 -33.20 26.19
N SER A 2 45.87 -33.86 25.51
CA SER A 2 45.89 -34.03 24.06
C SER A 2 45.68 -32.68 23.34
N PRO A 3 46.45 -32.34 22.30
CA PRO A 3 46.31 -31.06 21.59
C PRO A 3 44.90 -30.87 21.00
N LEU A 4 44.23 -31.97 20.65
CA LEU A 4 42.85 -31.98 20.17
C LEU A 4 41.85 -31.43 21.21
N LEU A 5 42.06 -31.72 22.51
CA LEU A 5 41.18 -31.20 23.56
C LEU A 5 41.35 -29.69 23.74
N ILE A 6 42.57 -29.18 23.56
CA ILE A 6 42.86 -27.73 23.67
C ILE A 6 42.16 -26.96 22.55
N VAL A 7 42.22 -27.46 21.32
CA VAL A 7 41.56 -26.83 20.16
C VAL A 7 40.03 -26.83 20.33
N LEU A 8 39.46 -27.92 20.84
CA LEU A 8 38.02 -28.05 21.06
C LEU A 8 37.52 -27.07 22.14
N ILE A 9 38.27 -26.91 23.23
CA ILE A 9 37.96 -25.95 24.29
C ILE A 9 38.07 -24.51 23.76
N LEU A 10 39.11 -24.18 22.99
CA LEU A 10 39.25 -22.85 22.38
C LEU A 10 38.11 -22.51 21.41
N ALA A 11 37.71 -23.46 20.57
CA ALA A 11 36.59 -23.27 19.65
C ALA A 11 35.26 -23.06 20.40
N ALA A 12 35.03 -23.81 21.48
CA ALA A 12 33.84 -23.64 22.32
C ALA A 12 33.81 -22.26 23.02
N LEU A 13 34.95 -21.79 23.52
CA LEU A 13 35.07 -20.47 24.14
C LEU A 13 34.84 -19.33 23.14
N LEU A 14 35.38 -19.44 21.92
CA LEU A 14 35.13 -18.49 20.84
C LEU A 14 33.66 -18.45 20.43
N GLY A 15 33.01 -19.61 20.33
CA GLY A 15 31.58 -19.72 20.05
C GLY A 15 30.72 -19.03 21.13
N LEU A 16 30.99 -19.33 22.40
CA LEU A 16 30.27 -18.73 23.53
C LEU A 16 30.48 -17.21 23.61
N ALA A 17 31.69 -16.74 23.36
CA ALA A 17 32.00 -15.31 23.31
C ALA A 17 31.22 -14.60 22.18
N GLY A 18 31.18 -15.20 20.99
CA GLY A 18 30.42 -14.66 19.85
C GLY A 18 28.92 -14.55 20.15
N VAL A 19 28.34 -15.59 20.74
CA VAL A 19 26.91 -15.59 21.15
C VAL A 19 26.65 -14.53 22.23
N GLY A 20 27.55 -14.38 23.21
CA GLY A 20 27.45 -13.36 24.25
C GLY A 20 27.43 -11.93 23.69
N VAL A 21 28.29 -11.63 22.70
CA VAL A 21 28.32 -10.32 22.04
C VAL A 21 27.04 -10.08 21.25
N ALA A 22 26.54 -11.07 20.51
CA ALA A 22 25.30 -10.94 19.75
C ALA A 22 24.08 -10.66 20.65
N VAL A 23 23.97 -11.35 21.78
CA VAL A 23 22.87 -11.15 22.75
C VAL A 23 22.93 -9.77 23.38
N THR A 24 24.12 -9.29 23.76
CA THR A 24 24.27 -7.96 24.35
C THR A 24 23.94 -6.84 23.37
N LEU A 25 24.31 -6.99 22.09
CA LEU A 25 23.93 -6.07 21.02
C LEU A 25 22.41 -6.05 20.78
N ALA A 26 21.78 -7.22 20.70
CA ALA A 26 20.33 -7.33 20.52
C ALA A 26 19.55 -6.68 21.67
N LEU A 27 20.03 -6.81 22.90
CA LEU A 27 19.43 -6.17 24.07
C LEU A 27 19.61 -4.65 24.06
N ARG A 28 20.76 -4.14 23.60
CA ARG A 28 20.98 -2.69 23.45
C ARG A 28 20.09 -2.09 22.36
N LEU A 29 19.95 -2.76 21.22
CA LEU A 29 19.07 -2.34 20.14
C LEU A 29 17.60 -2.29 20.61
N ARG A 30 17.13 -3.33 21.31
CA ARG A 30 15.78 -3.33 21.89
C ARG A 30 15.56 -2.23 22.92
N ARG A 31 16.58 -1.87 23.70
CA ARG A 31 16.48 -0.74 24.65
C ARG A 31 16.39 0.59 23.93
N LEU A 32 17.20 0.80 22.89
CA LEU A 32 17.16 1.99 22.05
C LEU A 32 15.80 2.14 21.35
N GLU A 33 15.29 1.05 20.77
CA GLU A 33 13.97 1.04 20.12
C GLU A 33 12.85 1.42 21.09
N ARG A 34 12.89 0.89 22.33
CA ARG A 34 11.93 1.26 23.39
C ARG A 34 12.08 2.71 23.84
N GLN A 35 13.29 3.26 23.87
CA GLN A 35 13.50 4.67 24.19
C GLN A 35 12.97 5.58 23.08
N LEU A 36 13.19 5.22 21.83
CA LEU A 36 12.69 5.95 20.66
C LEU A 36 11.15 5.93 20.58
N HIS A 37 10.52 4.81 20.96
CA HIS A 37 9.07 4.73 21.14
C HIS A 37 8.52 5.52 22.34
N ARG A 38 9.36 5.85 23.32
CA ARG A 38 8.96 6.58 24.53
C ARG A 38 9.21 8.10 24.41
N GLU A 39 10.20 8.48 23.59
CA GLU A 39 10.55 9.86 23.26
C GLU A 39 9.88 10.38 21.99
N THR A 40 9.01 9.60 21.36
CA THR A 40 8.00 10.18 20.47
C THR A 40 6.87 10.68 21.38
N PRO A 41 6.84 11.97 21.79
CA PRO A 41 5.56 12.53 22.19
C PRO A 41 4.65 12.26 20.99
N ALA A 42 3.46 11.74 21.26
CA ALA A 42 2.38 11.81 20.30
C ALA A 42 2.31 13.28 19.87
N ALA A 43 2.91 13.58 18.72
CA ALA A 43 2.80 14.88 18.11
C ALA A 43 1.31 15.01 17.87
N GLU A 44 0.63 15.76 18.73
CA GLU A 44 -0.72 16.19 18.45
C GLU A 44 -0.67 16.73 17.03
N PRO A 45 -1.38 16.11 16.08
CA PRO A 45 -1.34 16.60 14.73
C PRO A 45 -1.95 18.00 14.83
N CYS A 46 -1.17 19.03 14.54
CA CYS A 46 -1.69 20.33 14.12
C CYS A 46 -2.57 20.07 12.88
N SER A 47 -3.80 19.62 13.12
CA SER A 47 -4.61 18.81 12.20
C SER A 47 -5.20 19.65 11.07
N ALA A 48 -5.29 20.96 11.28
CA ALA A 48 -5.87 21.90 10.33
C ALA A 48 -5.01 22.08 9.07
N PHE A 49 -3.68 22.00 9.17
CA PHE A 49 -2.76 22.18 8.03
C PHE A 49 -2.21 20.87 7.47
N GLN A 50 -2.30 19.77 8.24
CA GLN A 50 -1.89 18.46 7.76
C GLN A 50 -2.86 17.88 6.73
N ALA A 51 -4.16 18.09 6.88
CA ALA A 51 -5.15 17.63 5.90
C ALA A 51 -4.91 18.20 4.49
N PRO A 52 -4.75 19.53 4.29
CA PRO A 52 -4.48 20.08 2.96
C PRO A 52 -3.08 19.71 2.44
N LEU A 53 -2.06 19.62 3.30
CA LEU A 53 -0.72 19.20 2.90
C LEU A 53 -0.66 17.72 2.50
N LEU A 54 -1.37 16.85 3.22
CA LEU A 54 -1.52 15.44 2.84
C LEU A 54 -2.30 15.30 1.54
N GLN A 55 -3.35 16.10 1.34
CA GLN A 55 -4.11 16.09 0.09
C GLN A 55 -3.27 16.58 -1.10
N ALA A 56 -2.43 17.60 -0.90
CA ALA A 56 -1.48 18.08 -1.91
C ALA A 56 -0.37 17.05 -2.20
N ALA A 57 0.18 16.40 -1.17
CA ALA A 57 1.18 15.35 -1.36
C ALA A 57 0.59 14.10 -2.04
N LEU A 58 -0.67 13.76 -1.76
CA LEU A 58 -1.39 12.68 -2.44
C LEU A 58 -1.72 13.02 -3.88
N SER A 59 -2.16 14.25 -4.16
CA SER A 59 -2.40 14.69 -5.54
C SER A 59 -1.11 14.75 -6.34
N GLU A 60 0.00 15.19 -5.75
CA GLU A 60 1.32 15.17 -6.38
C GLU A 60 1.79 13.74 -6.66
N ARG A 61 1.58 12.80 -5.73
CA ARG A 61 1.89 11.37 -5.96
C ARG A 61 1.04 10.75 -7.06
N LEU A 62 -0.25 11.10 -7.14
CA LEU A 62 -1.13 10.64 -8.22
C LEU A 62 -0.72 11.22 -9.58
N HIS A 63 -0.32 12.49 -9.63
CA HIS A 63 0.14 13.13 -10.88
C HIS A 63 1.54 12.65 -11.30
N ARG A 64 2.47 12.47 -10.34
CA ARG A 64 3.83 11.95 -10.60
C ARG A 64 3.84 10.47 -10.94
N ASN A 65 2.81 9.73 -10.55
CA ASN A 65 2.69 8.33 -10.85
C ASN A 65 1.53 8.12 -11.82
N PRO A 66 1.71 8.48 -13.12
CA PRO A 66 0.87 7.96 -14.16
C PRO A 66 1.22 6.48 -14.30
N PHE A 67 0.81 5.66 -13.33
CA PHE A 67 0.47 4.28 -13.63
C PHE A 67 -0.76 4.33 -14.55
N HIS A 68 -0.55 4.79 -15.79
CA HIS A 68 -1.17 4.22 -16.97
C HIS A 68 -0.71 2.76 -17.06
N ARG A 69 -1.06 1.94 -16.05
CA ARG A 69 -1.26 0.53 -16.32
C ARG A 69 -2.45 0.53 -17.25
N ALA A 70 -2.18 0.40 -18.55
CA ALA A 70 -3.20 0.15 -19.55
C ALA A 70 -4.12 -0.91 -18.93
N VAL A 71 -5.34 -0.50 -18.58
CA VAL A 71 -6.33 -1.39 -17.96
C VAL A 71 -6.39 -2.58 -18.90
N PRO A 72 -5.96 -3.79 -18.48
CA PRO A 72 -5.84 -4.90 -19.40
C PRO A 72 -7.16 -5.06 -20.13
N ASP A 73 -7.14 -5.17 -21.46
CA ASP A 73 -8.34 -5.00 -22.28
C ASP A 73 -9.47 -5.98 -21.89
N ARG A 74 -9.12 -7.11 -21.26
CA ARG A 74 -10.04 -8.08 -20.66
C ARG A 74 -10.97 -7.47 -19.59
N TYR A 75 -10.50 -6.47 -18.84
CA TYR A 75 -11.32 -5.78 -17.83
C TYR A 75 -12.28 -4.76 -18.44
N LYS A 76 -11.91 -4.11 -19.55
CA LYS A 76 -12.84 -3.28 -20.31
C LYS A 76 -13.95 -4.13 -20.93
N LEU A 77 -13.55 -5.24 -21.55
CA LEU A 77 -14.50 -6.21 -22.10
C LEU A 77 -15.43 -6.77 -21.01
N ALA A 78 -14.91 -7.09 -19.83
CA ALA A 78 -15.74 -7.52 -18.69
C ALA A 78 -16.77 -6.45 -18.28
N ALA A 79 -16.39 -5.17 -18.28
CA ALA A 79 -17.29 -4.07 -17.96
C ALA A 79 -18.38 -3.89 -19.03
N ASP A 80 -18.04 -4.07 -20.31
CA ASP A 80 -19.00 -4.00 -21.42
C ASP A 80 -20.00 -5.16 -21.36
N LEU A 81 -19.52 -6.39 -21.13
CA LEU A 81 -20.37 -7.59 -20.96
C LEU A 81 -21.29 -7.46 -19.74
N LEU A 82 -20.82 -6.86 -18.66
CA LEU A 82 -21.63 -6.54 -17.49
C LEU A 82 -22.71 -5.50 -17.84
N GLY A 83 -22.39 -4.52 -18.69
CA GLY A 83 -23.35 -3.57 -19.26
C GLY A 83 -24.44 -4.23 -20.10
N GLN A 84 -24.14 -5.38 -20.72
CA GLN A 84 -25.09 -6.20 -21.49
C GLN A 84 -25.92 -7.15 -20.61
N GLY A 85 -25.77 -7.10 -19.28
CA GLY A 85 -26.55 -7.90 -18.34
C GLY A 85 -26.01 -9.30 -18.07
N MET A 86 -24.79 -9.61 -18.50
CA MET A 86 -24.16 -10.89 -18.16
C MET A 86 -23.81 -10.96 -16.67
N THR A 87 -23.99 -12.15 -16.09
CA THR A 87 -23.66 -12.41 -14.70
C THR A 87 -22.15 -12.57 -14.50
N ALA A 88 -21.67 -12.29 -13.29
CA ALA A 88 -20.24 -12.40 -12.96
C ALA A 88 -19.66 -13.81 -13.22
N GLN A 89 -20.50 -14.84 -13.11
CA GLN A 89 -20.10 -16.23 -13.38
C GLN A 89 -19.89 -16.47 -14.89
N GLN A 90 -20.83 -16.01 -15.72
CA GLN A 90 -20.74 -16.14 -17.18
C GLN A 90 -19.55 -15.34 -17.75
N ILE A 91 -19.26 -14.17 -17.19
CA ILE A 91 -18.11 -13.36 -17.59
C ILE A 91 -16.79 -14.04 -17.18
N ALA A 92 -16.76 -14.66 -16.00
CA ALA A 92 -15.60 -15.43 -15.52
C ALA A 92 -15.28 -16.61 -16.45
N ASP A 93 -16.32 -17.36 -16.84
CA ASP A 93 -16.20 -18.51 -17.74
C ASP A 93 -15.73 -18.07 -19.14
N LEU A 94 -16.24 -16.95 -19.66
CA LEU A 94 -15.91 -16.44 -20.99
C LEU A 94 -14.50 -15.84 -21.07
N LEU A 95 -14.05 -15.14 -20.03
CA LEU A 95 -12.74 -14.48 -20.00
C LEU A 95 -11.63 -15.33 -19.38
N GLY A 96 -11.96 -16.52 -18.86
CA GLY A 96 -11.05 -17.37 -18.11
C GLY A 96 -10.50 -16.68 -16.85
N LEU A 97 -11.29 -15.80 -16.24
CA LEU A 97 -10.92 -15.03 -15.05
C LEU A 97 -11.50 -15.69 -13.80
N PRO A 98 -10.82 -15.59 -12.65
CA PRO A 98 -11.37 -16.10 -11.41
C PRO A 98 -12.65 -15.31 -11.03
N PRO A 99 -13.72 -16.00 -10.58
CA PRO A 99 -15.02 -15.37 -10.32
C PRO A 99 -14.96 -14.32 -9.20
N ALA A 100 -13.96 -14.41 -8.31
CA ALA A 100 -13.71 -13.42 -7.27
C ALA A 100 -13.28 -12.06 -7.84
N GLU A 101 -12.44 -12.04 -8.87
CA GLU A 101 -11.99 -10.79 -9.52
C GLU A 101 -13.15 -10.12 -10.26
N VAL A 102 -13.97 -10.89 -10.97
CA VAL A 102 -15.14 -10.37 -11.69
C VAL A 102 -16.13 -9.73 -10.71
N ARG A 103 -16.36 -10.33 -9.53
CA ARG A 103 -17.20 -9.73 -8.48
C ARG A 103 -16.64 -8.41 -7.97
N GLN A 104 -15.32 -8.29 -7.82
CA GLN A 104 -14.70 -7.02 -7.42
C GLN A 104 -14.90 -5.95 -8.50
N LEU A 105 -14.74 -6.28 -9.78
CA LEU A 105 -15.01 -5.38 -10.89
C LEU A 105 -16.46 -4.93 -10.94
N VAL A 106 -17.41 -5.86 -10.73
CA VAL A 106 -18.85 -5.55 -10.62
C VAL A 106 -19.07 -4.52 -9.52
N ASN A 107 -18.51 -4.75 -8.33
CA ASN A 107 -18.66 -3.85 -7.19
C ASN A 107 -18.04 -2.47 -7.47
N LEU A 108 -16.84 -2.41 -8.06
CA LEU A 108 -16.19 -1.16 -8.45
C LEU A 108 -16.98 -0.40 -9.53
N SER A 109 -17.54 -1.10 -10.51
CA SER A 109 -18.35 -0.48 -11.57
C SER A 109 -19.65 0.13 -11.02
N LYS A 110 -20.28 -0.51 -10.03
CA LYS A 110 -21.45 0.03 -9.32
C LYS A 110 -21.09 1.30 -8.57
N ILE A 111 -19.95 1.31 -7.86
CA ILE A 111 -19.45 2.47 -7.13
C ILE A 111 -19.15 3.64 -8.08
N ASN A 112 -18.54 3.37 -9.24
CA ASN A 112 -18.25 4.41 -10.24
C ASN A 112 -19.53 4.97 -10.89
N ARG A 113 -20.53 4.11 -11.20
CA ARG A 113 -21.84 4.57 -11.70
C ARG A 113 -22.63 5.38 -10.69
N SER A 114 -22.47 5.13 -9.39
CA SER A 114 -23.10 5.92 -8.32
C SER A 114 -22.43 7.27 -8.08
N ARG A 115 -21.36 7.63 -8.83
CA ARG A 115 -20.72 8.95 -8.78
C ARG A 115 -20.93 9.76 -10.08
N PRO A 116 -22.17 10.10 -10.48
CA PRO A 116 -22.40 10.88 -11.70
C PRO A 116 -22.24 12.41 -11.53
N ASP A 117 -22.04 12.98 -10.33
CA ASP A 117 -22.29 14.43 -10.11
C ASP A 117 -21.08 15.32 -9.76
N ALA A 118 -19.84 14.90 -10.01
CA ALA A 118 -18.67 15.77 -9.77
C ALA A 118 -18.11 16.48 -11.03
N ALA A 119 -18.65 16.21 -12.22
CA ALA A 119 -18.07 16.68 -13.49
C ALA A 119 -18.93 17.69 -14.27
N LYS A 120 -20.00 18.23 -13.67
CA LYS A 120 -20.79 19.31 -14.27
C LYS A 120 -20.71 20.59 -13.43
N ALA A 121 -19.51 21.16 -13.36
CA ALA A 121 -19.35 22.57 -12.98
C ALA A 121 -19.92 23.45 -14.12
N PRO A 122 -20.74 24.46 -13.82
CA PRO A 122 -21.47 25.24 -14.81
C PRO A 122 -20.54 26.09 -15.67
N LYS A 123 -20.56 25.81 -16.97
CA LYS A 123 -19.97 26.63 -18.02
C LYS A 123 -20.96 27.75 -18.36
N GLU A 124 -21.15 28.71 -17.47
CA GLU A 124 -21.88 29.95 -17.76
C GLU A 124 -21.50 31.02 -16.73
N MET A 125 -20.43 31.76 -17.01
CA MET A 125 -20.27 33.12 -16.51
C MET A 125 -20.17 34.02 -17.73
N ALA A 126 -21.22 34.83 -17.86
CA ALA A 126 -21.55 35.74 -18.94
C ALA A 126 -20.42 36.75 -19.27
N PRO A 127 -20.43 37.34 -20.47
CA PRO A 127 -19.44 38.32 -20.90
C PRO A 127 -19.57 39.61 -20.08
N PHE A 128 -18.49 40.03 -19.43
CA PHE A 128 -18.35 41.40 -18.94
C PHE A 128 -18.25 42.35 -20.14
N GLY A 129 -19.36 42.99 -20.47
CA GLY A 129 -19.44 44.12 -21.38
C GLY A 129 -19.31 45.44 -20.62
N ARG A 130 -18.30 46.21 -21.03
CA ARG A 130 -18.07 47.67 -20.92
C ARG A 130 -18.30 48.38 -19.59
#